data_AF-A0A9R0VAX4-F1
#
_entry.id   AF-A0A9R0VAX4-F1
#
_cell.length_a   1.000
_cell.length_b   1.000
_cell.length_c   1.000
_cell.angle_alpha   90.00
_cell.angle_beta   90.00
_cell.angle_gamma   90.00
#
_symmetry.space_group_name_H-M   'P 1'
#
loop_
_entity.id
_entity.type
_entity.pdbx_description
1 polymer ?
#
loop_
_entity_poly.entity_id
_entity_poly.type
_entity_poly.pdbx_seq_one_letter_code
_entity_poly.pdbx_strand_id
1 'polypeptide(L)'
;MADDGAAAGVDPSPSSPPIHPAAPDNPPIDAASFTHTPYYCEENVYLLCKELIRAGLADPAGNDLYAVFISNEEKKIPLWYQKASRTNDGFVLWDYHVICIQVKAKLD
;
A
#
# COMPACT_ATOMS: atom_id res chain seq x y z
N MET A 1 5.02 -52.47 -50.30
CA MET A 1 4.50 -51.46 -51.25
C MET A 1 4.11 -50.27 -50.37
N ALA A 2 4.99 -49.27 -50.25
CA ALA A 2 4.99 -48.01 -51.03
C ALA A 2 3.73 -47.18 -50.68
N ASP A 3 3.74 -45.88 -50.35
CA ASP A 3 4.70 -44.80 -50.60
C ASP A 3 4.30 -43.54 -49.78
N ASP A 4 5.29 -42.67 -49.62
CA ASP A 4 5.40 -41.25 -49.25
C ASP A 4 4.20 -40.34 -48.95
N GLY A 5 4.46 -39.35 -48.08
CA GLY A 5 3.63 -38.16 -47.92
C GLY A 5 4.14 -37.16 -46.89
N ALA A 6 5.24 -36.48 -47.19
CA ALA A 6 5.77 -35.35 -46.43
C ALA A 6 4.87 -34.09 -46.52
N ALA A 7 4.73 -33.34 -45.42
CA ALA A 7 4.33 -31.92 -45.49
C ALA A 7 4.86 -31.10 -44.30
N ALA A 8 5.83 -30.25 -44.63
CA ALA A 8 6.08 -28.89 -44.17
C ALA A 8 6.12 -28.57 -42.66
N GLY A 9 7.30 -28.07 -42.26
CA GLY A 9 7.56 -27.49 -40.95
C GLY A 9 6.78 -26.19 -40.70
N VAL A 10 6.43 -25.98 -39.44
CA VAL A 10 6.00 -24.70 -38.90
C VAL A 10 7.15 -24.20 -38.04
N ASP A 11 7.74 -23.10 -38.48
CA ASP A 11 8.84 -22.39 -37.85
C ASP A 11 8.32 -21.59 -36.65
N PRO A 12 8.74 -21.85 -35.39
CA PRO A 12 8.36 -20.97 -34.29
C PRO A 12 9.32 -19.77 -34.30
N SER A 13 8.88 -18.66 -34.90
CA SER A 13 9.54 -17.36 -34.72
C SER A 13 9.64 -17.02 -33.23
N PRO A 14 10.83 -16.70 -32.69
CA PRO A 14 10.95 -16.24 -31.31
C PRO A 14 10.44 -14.80 -31.23
N SER A 15 9.29 -14.60 -30.57
CA SER A 15 8.79 -13.27 -30.20
C SER A 15 9.84 -12.54 -29.36
N SER A 16 10.35 -11.42 -29.87
CA SER A 16 11.28 -10.56 -29.15
C SER A 16 10.63 -10.00 -27.87
N PRO A 17 11.39 -9.83 -26.77
CA PRO A 17 10.87 -9.23 -25.55
C PRO A 17 10.60 -7.73 -25.75
N PRO A 18 9.67 -7.12 -25.00
CA PRO A 18 9.41 -5.69 -25.07
C PRO A 18 10.64 -4.89 -24.62
N ILE A 19 11.08 -3.92 -25.42
CA ILE A 19 12.19 -2.99 -25.13
C ILE A 19 11.67 -1.80 -24.31
N HIS A 20 10.90 -2.05 -23.26
CA HIS A 20 10.52 -1.00 -22.31
C HIS A 20 11.11 -1.35 -20.95
N PRO A 21 11.89 -0.45 -20.33
CA PRO A 21 12.26 -0.62 -18.94
C PRO A 21 10.97 -0.62 -18.12
N ALA A 22 10.67 -1.76 -17.50
CA ALA A 22 9.61 -1.85 -16.51
C ALA A 22 9.86 -0.76 -15.46
N ALA A 23 8.86 0.09 -15.23
CA ALA A 23 8.86 0.95 -14.06
C ALA A 23 9.17 0.07 -12.83
N PRO A 24 9.96 0.54 -11.85
CA PRO A 24 10.24 -0.28 -10.67
C PRO A 24 8.90 -0.61 -10.01
N ASP A 25 8.51 -1.89 -10.10
CA ASP A 25 7.38 -2.45 -9.39
C ASP A 25 7.70 -2.32 -7.90
N ASN A 26 7.22 -1.23 -7.28
CA ASN A 26 7.35 -1.08 -5.85
C ASN A 26 6.51 -2.20 -5.22
N PRO A 27 7.11 -3.15 -4.48
CA PRO A 27 6.36 -4.28 -3.94
C PRO A 27 5.22 -3.75 -3.05
N PRO A 28 4.04 -4.42 -3.05
CA PRO A 28 2.95 -4.03 -2.19
C PRO A 28 3.43 -4.02 -0.73
N ILE A 29 3.31 -2.88 -0.09
CA ILE A 29 3.66 -2.72 1.32
C ILE A 29 2.63 -3.52 2.13
N ASP A 30 3.07 -4.56 2.82
CA ASP A 30 2.22 -5.33 3.73
C ASP A 30 2.02 -4.53 5.03
N ALA A 31 0.77 -4.15 5.32
CA ALA A 31 0.45 -3.43 6.56
C ALA A 31 0.85 -4.22 7.83
N ALA A 32 0.92 -5.55 7.76
CA ALA A 32 1.34 -6.38 8.89
C ALA A 32 2.84 -6.30 9.20
N SER A 33 3.67 -5.76 8.30
CA SER A 33 5.10 -5.59 8.55
C SER A 33 5.44 -4.41 9.46
N PHE A 34 4.47 -3.52 9.73
CA PHE A 34 4.68 -2.37 10.60
C PHE A 34 4.43 -2.70 12.07
N THR A 35 5.23 -2.10 12.95
CA THR A 35 4.98 -2.13 14.40
C THR A 35 3.61 -1.51 14.68
N HIS A 36 2.77 -2.25 15.40
CA HIS A 36 1.44 -1.80 15.77
C HIS A 36 1.08 -2.23 17.19
N THR A 37 0.87 -1.25 18.05
CA THR A 37 0.34 -1.44 19.40
C THR A 37 -1.10 -0.92 19.45
N PRO A 38 -2.11 -1.76 19.77
CA PRO A 38 -3.48 -1.31 19.90
C PRO A 38 -3.59 -0.13 20.90
N TYR A 39 -4.37 0.89 20.55
CA TYR A 39 -4.62 2.08 21.38
C TYR A 39 -3.45 3.09 21.49
N TYR A 40 -2.37 2.92 20.72
CA TYR A 40 -1.25 3.87 20.60
C TYR A 40 -1.11 4.33 19.14
N CYS A 41 -2.20 4.85 18.56
CA CYS A 41 -2.26 5.19 17.14
C CYS A 41 -1.26 6.29 16.72
N GLU A 42 -0.97 7.21 17.62
CA GLU A 42 0.04 8.27 17.50
C GLU A 42 1.46 7.70 17.40
N GLU A 43 1.82 6.73 18.23
CA GLU A 43 3.13 6.06 18.13
C GLU A 43 3.21 5.19 16.88
N ASN A 44 2.13 4.48 16.55
CA ASN A 44 2.07 3.66 15.34
C ASN A 44 2.24 4.54 14.08
N VAL A 45 1.60 5.71 14.03
CA VAL A 45 1.75 6.66 12.91
C VAL A 45 3.14 7.27 12.87
N TYR A 46 3.74 7.61 14.02
CA TYR A 46 5.12 8.08 14.07
C TYR A 46 6.11 7.04 13.51
N LEU A 47 5.99 5.78 13.95
CA LEU A 47 6.83 4.69 13.45
C LEU A 47 6.58 4.42 11.96
N LEU A 48 5.33 4.43 11.52
CA LEU A 48 4.98 4.31 10.10
C LEU A 48 5.67 5.39 9.26
N CYS A 49 5.58 6.67 9.66
CA CYS A 49 6.23 7.76 8.93
C CYS A 49 7.74 7.57 8.85
N LYS A 50 8.39 7.18 9.96
CA LYS A 50 9.83 6.88 9.95
C LYS A 50 10.18 5.75 9.00
N GLU A 51 9.38 4.70 8.96
CA GLU A 51 9.62 3.56 8.08
C GLU A 51 9.39 3.91 6.61
N LEU A 52 8.37 4.72 6.28
CA LEU A 52 8.15 5.20 4.92
C LEU A 52 9.33 6.06 4.42
N ILE A 53 9.86 6.94 5.27
CA ILE A 53 11.06 7.74 4.96
C ILE A 53 12.28 6.83 4.80
N ARG A 54 12.52 5.92 5.75
CA ARG A 54 13.67 4.99 5.75
C ARG A 54 13.67 4.08 4.51
N ALA A 55 12.49 3.67 4.05
CA ALA A 55 12.31 2.81 2.89
C ALA A 55 12.35 3.57 1.55
N GLY A 56 12.50 4.91 1.55
CA GLY A 56 12.48 5.72 0.34
C GLY A 56 11.11 5.81 -0.33
N LEU A 57 10.05 5.55 0.44
CA LEU A 57 8.66 5.56 -0.02
C LEU A 57 7.97 6.91 0.18
N ALA A 58 8.59 7.80 0.94
CA ALA A 58 8.16 9.17 1.22
C ALA A 58 9.32 10.15 0.99
N ASP A 59 9.02 11.45 0.95
CA ASP A 59 10.02 12.49 0.89
C ASP A 59 11.04 12.32 2.04
N PRO A 60 12.36 12.46 1.80
CA PRO A 60 13.36 12.26 2.86
C PRO A 60 13.21 13.19 4.06
N ALA A 61 12.59 14.37 3.89
CA ALA A 61 12.26 15.29 4.97
C ALA A 61 10.83 15.10 5.50
N GLY A 62 10.06 14.16 4.93
CA GLY A 62 8.69 13.85 5.33
C GLY A 62 7.67 14.90 4.93
N ASN A 63 7.99 15.79 3.98
CA ASN A 63 7.11 16.91 3.59
C ASN A 63 5.79 16.45 2.93
N ASP A 64 5.77 15.22 2.41
CA ASP A 64 4.59 14.60 1.82
C ASP A 64 3.76 13.80 2.85
N LEU A 65 4.19 13.69 4.10
CA LEU A 65 3.53 12.93 5.15
C LEU A 65 2.85 13.83 6.18
N TYR A 66 1.61 13.49 6.50
CA TYR A 66 0.79 14.22 7.47
C TYR A 66 0.26 13.25 8.53
N ALA A 67 0.64 13.48 9.79
CA ALA A 67 -0.01 12.85 10.93
C ALA A 67 -1.27 13.65 11.27
N VAL A 68 -2.44 13.06 11.03
CA VAL A 68 -3.74 13.72 11.20
C VAL A 68 -4.40 13.21 12.47
N PHE A 69 -4.54 14.09 13.46
CA PHE A 69 -5.33 13.84 14.66
C PHE A 69 -6.80 14.12 14.37
N ILE A 70 -7.63 13.11 14.60
CA ILE A 70 -9.08 13.17 14.47
C ILE A 70 -9.65 13.14 15.88
N SER A 71 -10.34 14.20 16.26
CA SER A 71 -11.04 14.31 17.54
C SER A 71 -12.07 15.45 17.45
N ASN A 72 -12.80 15.69 18.53
CA ASN A 72 -13.69 16.84 18.71
C ASN A 72 -13.64 17.31 20.17
N GLU A 73 -14.33 18.40 20.48
CA GLU A 73 -14.35 18.98 21.84
C GLU A 73 -14.83 17.97 22.90
N GLU A 74 -15.80 17.12 22.53
CA GLU A 74 -16.35 16.10 23.42
C GLU A 74 -15.47 14.84 23.55
N LYS A 75 -14.42 14.72 22.73
CA LYS A 75 -13.60 13.50 22.59
C LYS A 75 -14.48 12.27 22.37
N LYS A 76 -15.35 12.36 21.36
CA LYS A 76 -16.29 11.31 20.95
C LYS A 76 -16.45 11.35 19.45
N ILE A 77 -15.58 10.63 18.75
CA ILE A 77 -15.60 10.53 17.29
C ILE A 77 -16.00 9.12 16.84
N PRO A 78 -17.11 8.96 16.09
CA PRO A 78 -17.50 7.67 15.58
C PRO A 78 -16.70 7.33 14.32
N LEU A 79 -16.04 6.18 14.30
CA LEU A 79 -15.36 5.63 13.12
C LEU A 79 -15.88 4.22 12.83
N TRP A 80 -16.05 3.91 11.55
CA TRP A 80 -16.46 2.58 11.06
C TRP A 80 -15.27 1.81 10.47
N TYR A 81 -15.49 0.53 10.17
CA TYR A 81 -14.47 -0.36 9.61
C TYR A 81 -13.20 -0.49 10.46
N GLN A 82 -13.36 -0.37 11.79
CA GLN A 82 -12.26 -0.43 12.74
C GLN A 82 -12.02 -1.87 13.19
N LYS A 83 -10.77 -2.35 13.12
CA LYS A 83 -10.37 -3.69 13.60
C LYS A 83 -10.63 -3.91 15.08
N ALA A 84 -10.67 -2.83 15.88
CA ALA A 84 -10.94 -2.89 17.31
C ALA A 84 -12.44 -3.08 17.64
N SER A 85 -13.31 -2.97 16.64
CA SER A 85 -14.75 -3.11 16.84
C SER A 85 -15.15 -4.53 17.24
N ARG A 86 -16.26 -4.62 17.97
CA ARG A 86 -16.94 -5.88 18.30
C ARG A 86 -18.19 -6.10 17.44
N THR A 87 -18.55 -5.14 16.59
CA THR A 87 -19.74 -5.18 15.74
C THR A 87 -19.35 -5.40 14.28
N ASN A 88 -20.26 -5.97 13.49
CA ASN A 88 -19.98 -6.34 12.09
C ASN A 88 -19.76 -5.13 11.18
N ASP A 89 -20.28 -3.95 11.54
CA ASP A 89 -20.08 -2.70 10.81
C ASP A 89 -18.74 -2.02 11.15
N GLY A 90 -17.99 -2.56 12.10
CA GLY A 90 -16.70 -2.02 12.49
C GLY A 90 -16.81 -0.71 13.27
N PHE A 91 -17.94 -0.41 13.91
CA PHE A 91 -18.14 0.82 14.68
C PHE A 91 -17.26 0.85 15.94
N VAL A 92 -16.56 1.95 16.17
CA VAL A 92 -15.89 2.29 17.43
C VAL A 92 -16.07 3.78 17.70
N LEU A 93 -16.35 4.11 18.97
CA LEU A 93 -16.35 5.48 19.45
C LEU A 93 -15.00 5.77 20.12
N TRP A 94 -14.18 6.60 19.48
CA TRP A 94 -12.86 6.97 19.97
C TRP A 94 -12.89 8.34 20.67
N ASP A 95 -11.98 8.53 21.62
CA ASP A 95 -11.66 9.85 22.16
C ASP A 95 -10.81 10.66 21.19
N TYR A 96 -9.84 10.01 20.56
CA TYR A 96 -9.13 10.50 19.39
C TYR A 96 -8.62 9.31 18.55
N HIS A 97 -8.26 9.59 17.31
CA HIS A 97 -7.52 8.63 16.48
C HIS A 97 -6.52 9.38 15.61
N VAL A 98 -5.42 8.71 15.25
CA VAL A 98 -4.38 9.28 14.38
C VAL A 98 -4.22 8.43 13.14
N ILE A 99 -4.18 9.08 11.98
CA ILE A 99 -3.88 8.44 10.70
C ILE A 99 -2.69 9.13 10.02
N CYS A 100 -2.02 8.43 9.12
CA CYS A 100 -1.04 9.00 8.21
C CYS A 100 -1.68 9.25 6.84
N ILE A 101 -1.51 10.45 6.28
CA ILE A 101 -1.84 10.75 4.89
C ILE A 101 -0.56 11.07 4.15
N GLN A 102 -0.33 10.40 3.02
CA GLN A 102 0.76 10.71 2.11
C GLN A 102 0.23 11.41 0.86
N VAL A 103 0.76 12.61 0.56
CA VAL A 103 0.42 13.37 -0.65
C VAL A 103 1.36 12.98 -1.77
N LYS A 104 0.88 12.21 -2.75
CA LYS A 104 1.64 11.93 -3.96
C LYS A 104 1.52 13.10 -4.93
N ALA A 105 2.65 13.63 -5.40
CA ALA A 105 2.65 14.55 -6.52
C ALA A 105 2.01 13.86 -7.73
N LYS A 106 1.16 14.59 -8.48
CA LYS A 106 0.74 14.10 -9.80
C LYS A 106 1.99 14.02 -10.66
N LEU A 107 2.25 12.84 -11.21
CA LEU A 107 3.11 12.71 -12.38
C LEU A 107 2.33 13.38 -13.51
N ASP A 108 2.79 14.55 -13.95
CA ASP A 108 2.30 15.22 -15.16
C ASP A 108 2.64 14.41 -16.43
#